data_AF-A0A397G8S6-F1
#
_entry.id   AF-A0A397G8S6-F1
#
_cell.length_a   1.000
_cell.length_b   1.000
_cell.length_c   1.000
_cell.angle_alpha   90.00
_cell.angle_beta   90.00
_cell.angle_gamma   90.00
#
_symmetry.space_group_name_H-M   'P 1'
#
loop_
_entity.id
_entity.type
_entity.pdbx_description
1 polymer ?
#
loop_
_entity_poly.entity_id
_entity_poly.type
_entity_poly.pdbx_seq_one_letter_code
_entity_poly.pdbx_strand_id
1 'polypeptide(L)'
;MLSWIRPSARLSFFHSKDNKLLLTKKSGESGVKQQVALADVCRAATPAKCHLNPLLFNGHLQTAWTTVKFDDVPVYYKRRMFEADSSMYKGQFAVDFVVEPYETPKDNAEATDKARRYTLPSGLPERTSFLSEEEFQALPSDDTKPMLVLLHGLSGGSHEIYLRHVLAPLIADGNWEACVVNSRGCSQTKISTGVLYNARATWDVRQTVKWLRKAFPNRPLFGIGFSLGANILANYLGEEGDACQLKAAVLCASPWNLEVSSTNLQKTWLGLEVYSKTMGSSMKRLFEQHVEEVSKNPRIDVEAVRNTKYLHEFDRALQCATWGYPTEGAYYRDAASIDSMLAIRIPFFTVQAEDDPIASVDALPFQEMTQTPYGVMLTTSWGGHLGWFEIGGDRWFVKPVTNFLNTMAKEIDLGTPFIVEHPEKLPGHIANHFDLSKDPDTAPKPDFDPMRRKLAMKMVQ
;
A
#
# COMPACT_ATOMS: atom_id res chain seq x y z
N MET A 1 3.14 -41.71 7.91
CA MET A 1 3.24 -41.63 6.43
C MET A 1 2.07 -40.81 5.87
N LEU A 2 1.90 -39.53 6.27
CA LEU A 2 0.82 -38.62 5.78
C LEU A 2 1.27 -37.13 5.72
N SER A 3 2.54 -36.78 5.97
CA SER A 3 2.99 -35.37 5.96
C SER A 3 2.99 -34.74 4.56
N TRP A 4 2.86 -35.55 3.51
CA TRP A 4 2.72 -35.10 2.12
C TRP A 4 1.30 -34.62 1.76
N ILE A 5 0.32 -34.73 2.67
CA ILE A 5 -1.10 -34.41 2.39
C ILE A 5 -1.46 -32.94 2.69
N ARG A 6 -0.55 -32.17 3.29
CA ARG A 6 -0.72 -30.72 3.49
C ARG A 6 0.56 -29.98 3.13
N PRO A 7 0.78 -29.64 1.85
CA PRO A 7 1.92 -28.82 1.46
C PRO A 7 1.91 -27.52 2.26
N SER A 8 3.04 -27.20 2.89
CA SER A 8 3.26 -25.91 3.55
C SER A 8 4.21 -25.09 2.69
N ALA A 9 3.87 -23.84 2.40
CA ALA A 9 4.81 -22.93 1.77
C ALA A 9 6.03 -22.73 2.70
N ARG A 10 7.23 -22.62 2.11
CA ARG A 10 8.43 -22.21 2.83
C ARG A 10 8.29 -20.73 3.19
N LEU A 11 8.62 -20.39 4.43
CA LEU A 11 8.71 -19.03 4.91
C LEU A 11 10.17 -18.56 4.92
N SER A 12 10.45 -17.33 4.50
CA SER A 12 11.79 -16.75 4.57
C SER A 12 11.73 -15.27 4.92
N PHE A 13 12.70 -14.81 5.71
CA PHE A 13 12.76 -13.44 6.20
C PHE A 13 14.03 -12.76 5.73
N PHE A 14 13.90 -11.58 5.14
CA PHE A 14 15.00 -10.72 4.70
C PHE A 14 14.93 -9.41 5.48
N HIS A 15 16.03 -9.07 6.14
CA HIS A 15 16.18 -7.86 6.95
C HIS A 15 17.67 -7.59 7.18
N SER A 16 18.02 -6.39 7.63
CA SER A 16 19.40 -6.10 8.03
C SER A 16 19.81 -6.91 9.27
N LYS A 17 20.92 -7.66 9.15
CA LYS A 17 21.50 -8.44 10.25
C LYS A 17 22.48 -7.62 11.08
N ASP A 18 23.16 -6.67 10.43
CA ASP A 18 24.28 -5.90 10.98
C ASP A 18 23.87 -4.53 11.52
N ASN A 19 22.60 -4.16 11.34
CA ASN A 19 22.02 -2.92 11.85
C ASN A 19 20.54 -3.15 12.13
N LYS A 20 20.15 -3.36 13.40
CA LYS A 20 18.76 -3.63 13.75
C LYS A 20 18.05 -2.36 14.20
N LEU A 21 16.75 -2.32 13.95
CA LEU A 21 15.85 -1.39 14.61
C LEU A 21 15.30 -2.01 15.90
N LEU A 22 15.61 -1.39 17.03
CA LEU A 22 15.15 -1.77 18.35
C LEU A 22 13.92 -0.95 18.74
N LEU A 23 12.87 -1.66 19.12
CA LEU A 23 11.58 -1.14 19.54
C LEU A 23 11.47 -1.28 21.06
N THR A 24 11.03 -0.22 21.73
CA THR A 24 10.77 -0.27 23.18
C THR A 24 9.39 -0.85 23.42
N LYS A 25 9.29 -1.91 24.23
CA LYS A 25 8.00 -2.44 24.66
C LYS A 25 7.40 -1.54 25.74
N LYS A 26 6.07 -1.46 25.80
CA LYS A 26 5.36 -0.83 26.92
C LYS A 26 5.77 -1.52 28.22
N SER A 27 6.14 -0.74 29.22
CA SER A 27 6.58 -1.26 30.53
C SER A 27 5.46 -2.08 31.18
N GLY A 28 5.80 -3.29 31.66
CA GLY A 28 4.97 -3.99 32.63
C GLY A 28 5.11 -3.41 34.03
N GLU A 29 4.40 -3.97 35.01
CA GLU A 29 4.39 -3.54 36.43
C GLU A 29 5.79 -3.41 37.08
N SER A 30 6.82 -4.04 36.50
CA SER A 30 8.21 -4.02 36.99
C SER A 30 9.05 -2.81 36.55
N GLY A 31 8.53 -1.92 35.69
CA GLY A 31 9.19 -0.66 35.31
C GLY A 31 10.44 -0.76 34.41
N VAL A 32 10.92 -1.97 34.10
CA VAL A 32 12.09 -2.19 33.22
C VAL A 32 11.68 -2.05 31.75
N LYS A 33 12.28 -1.08 31.04
CA LYS A 33 12.08 -0.92 29.59
C LYS A 33 12.77 -2.06 28.83
N GLN A 34 11.98 -3.01 28.32
CA GLN A 34 12.48 -4.09 27.47
C GLN A 34 12.53 -3.62 26.00
N GLN A 35 13.63 -3.92 25.31
CA GLN A 35 13.76 -3.71 23.88
C GLN A 35 13.56 -5.01 23.10
N VAL A 36 13.04 -4.92 21.88
CA VAL A 36 12.88 -6.04 20.95
C VAL A 36 13.25 -5.58 19.53
N ALA A 37 13.95 -6.42 18.77
CA ALA A 37 14.26 -6.10 17.38
C ALA A 37 13.00 -6.22 16.50
N LEU A 38 12.85 -5.32 15.52
CA LEU A 38 11.75 -5.37 14.54
C LEU A 38 11.63 -6.74 13.85
N ALA A 39 12.76 -7.33 13.47
CA ALA A 39 12.79 -8.67 12.86
C ALA A 39 12.15 -9.75 13.74
N ASP A 40 12.32 -9.65 15.06
CA ASP A 40 11.74 -10.62 16.00
C ASP A 40 10.24 -10.39 16.20
N VAL A 41 9.79 -9.13 16.17
CA VAL A 41 8.35 -8.79 16.14
C VAL A 41 7.68 -9.37 14.89
N CYS A 42 8.28 -9.18 13.70
CA CYS A 42 7.73 -9.73 12.45
C CYS A 42 7.72 -11.26 12.44
N ARG A 43 8.76 -11.92 12.97
CA ARG A 43 8.79 -13.38 13.11
C ARG A 43 7.72 -13.89 14.07
N ALA A 44 7.58 -13.27 15.24
CA ALA A 44 6.59 -13.64 16.24
C ALA A 44 5.15 -13.44 15.74
N ALA A 45 4.93 -12.38 14.95
CA ALA A 45 3.64 -12.13 14.29
C ALA A 45 3.29 -13.20 13.25
N THR A 46 4.28 -13.87 12.67
CA THR A 46 4.07 -14.80 11.55
C THR A 46 3.80 -16.23 12.04
N PRO A 47 2.67 -16.86 11.62
CA PRO A 47 2.44 -18.26 11.93
C PRO A 47 3.59 -19.16 11.45
N ALA A 48 3.99 -20.13 12.27
CA ALA A 48 5.13 -21.01 11.95
C ALA A 48 4.93 -21.87 10.68
N LYS A 49 3.69 -22.01 10.20
CA LYS A 49 3.34 -22.77 9.00
C LYS A 49 2.40 -21.97 8.10
N CYS A 50 2.54 -22.16 6.80
CA CYS A 50 1.70 -21.58 5.76
C CYS A 50 1.03 -22.69 4.97
N HIS A 51 -0.11 -23.16 5.47
CA HIS A 51 -0.89 -24.20 4.80
C HIS A 51 -1.92 -23.56 3.88
N LEU A 52 -1.68 -23.65 2.58
CA LEU A 52 -2.59 -23.13 1.57
C LEU A 52 -3.44 -24.26 0.96
N ASN A 53 -4.50 -23.88 0.26
CA ASN A 53 -5.39 -24.82 -0.42
C ASN A 53 -4.62 -25.62 -1.48
N PRO A 54 -4.44 -26.95 -1.33
CA PRO A 54 -3.64 -27.77 -2.25
C PRO A 54 -4.21 -27.84 -3.68
N LEU A 55 -5.48 -27.47 -3.88
CA LEU A 55 -6.06 -27.37 -5.23
C LEU A 55 -5.57 -26.13 -6.00
N LEU A 56 -5.05 -25.12 -5.29
CA LEU A 56 -4.51 -23.90 -5.87
C LEU A 56 -2.98 -23.95 -5.92
N PHE A 57 -2.41 -25.08 -6.33
CA PHE A 57 -1.00 -25.49 -6.15
C PHE A 57 0.08 -24.64 -6.85
N ASN A 58 -0.28 -23.52 -7.49
CA ASN A 58 0.67 -22.56 -8.04
C ASN A 58 0.12 -21.13 -7.96
N GLY A 59 1.00 -20.16 -8.18
CA GLY A 59 0.67 -18.75 -8.08
C GLY A 59 -0.36 -18.27 -9.09
N HIS A 60 -0.45 -18.90 -10.26
CA HIS A 60 -1.49 -18.58 -11.24
C HIS A 60 -2.89 -18.95 -10.74
N LEU A 61 -3.06 -20.15 -10.18
CA LEU A 61 -4.33 -20.62 -9.63
C LEU A 61 -4.73 -19.80 -8.40
N GLN A 62 -3.78 -19.53 -7.49
CA GLN A 62 -4.00 -18.63 -6.36
C GLN A 62 -4.48 -17.24 -6.82
N THR A 63 -3.79 -16.66 -7.79
CA THR A 63 -4.14 -15.33 -8.35
C THR A 63 -5.49 -15.35 -9.03
N ALA A 64 -5.78 -16.36 -9.86
CA ALA A 64 -7.06 -16.48 -10.54
C ALA A 64 -8.23 -16.64 -9.56
N TRP A 65 -8.02 -17.35 -8.44
CA TRP A 65 -9.06 -17.51 -7.43
C TRP A 65 -9.48 -16.19 -6.77
N THR A 66 -8.65 -15.16 -6.81
CA THR A 66 -9.01 -13.82 -6.29
C THR A 66 -10.17 -13.17 -7.03
N THR A 67 -10.44 -13.56 -8.28
CA THR A 67 -11.56 -13.02 -9.06
C THR A 67 -12.90 -13.65 -8.69
N VAL A 68 -12.87 -14.74 -7.93
CA VAL A 68 -14.05 -15.50 -7.54
C VAL A 68 -14.66 -14.88 -6.29
N LYS A 69 -15.89 -14.36 -6.42
CA LYS A 69 -16.61 -13.66 -5.34
C LYS A 69 -17.52 -14.63 -4.59
N PHE A 70 -16.98 -15.35 -3.61
CA PHE A 70 -17.76 -16.18 -2.68
C PHE A 70 -17.77 -15.65 -1.25
N ASP A 71 -16.87 -14.72 -0.90
CA ASP A 71 -16.72 -14.25 0.47
C ASP A 71 -17.58 -13.02 0.75
N ASP A 72 -18.40 -13.13 1.78
CA ASP A 72 -19.13 -12.00 2.35
C ASP A 72 -18.44 -11.50 3.63
N VAL A 73 -17.54 -10.51 3.49
CA VAL A 73 -16.84 -9.90 4.64
C VAL A 73 -17.55 -8.59 5.04
N PRO A 74 -18.22 -8.53 6.22
CA PRO A 74 -19.15 -7.46 6.59
C PRO A 74 -18.43 -6.20 7.12
N VAL A 75 -17.72 -5.51 6.25
CA VAL A 75 -17.15 -4.18 6.55
C VAL A 75 -18.03 -3.09 5.93
N TYR A 76 -18.41 -2.12 6.75
CA TYR A 76 -19.27 -1.01 6.38
C TYR A 76 -18.48 0.29 6.36
N TYR A 77 -18.84 1.17 5.44
CA TYR A 77 -18.12 2.41 5.20
C TYR A 77 -19.05 3.60 5.11
N LYS A 78 -18.54 4.77 5.50
CA LYS A 78 -19.07 6.05 5.06
C LYS A 78 -18.01 6.89 4.35
N ARG A 79 -18.36 7.39 3.17
CA ARG A 79 -17.49 8.13 2.26
C ARG A 79 -17.50 9.62 2.57
N ARG A 80 -16.33 10.23 2.62
CA ARG A 80 -16.14 11.68 2.50
C ARG A 80 -15.40 12.02 1.22
N MET A 81 -15.89 13.04 0.51
CA MET A 81 -15.13 13.68 -0.56
C MET A 81 -14.24 14.78 0.02
N PHE A 82 -12.96 14.73 -0.30
CA PHE A 82 -11.99 15.76 0.02
C PHE A 82 -11.67 16.57 -1.22
N GLU A 83 -11.51 17.89 -1.05
CA GLU A 83 -10.91 18.76 -2.05
C GLU A 83 -9.40 18.76 -1.87
N ALA A 84 -8.65 18.57 -2.94
CA ALA A 84 -7.20 18.47 -2.89
C ALA A 84 -6.55 19.81 -2.49
N ASP A 85 -5.64 19.79 -1.52
CA ASP A 85 -4.92 20.98 -1.04
C ASP A 85 -3.68 21.34 -1.89
N SER A 86 -3.41 20.54 -2.93
CA SER A 86 -2.30 20.75 -3.86
C SER A 86 -2.65 21.76 -4.96
N SER A 87 -1.77 22.73 -5.18
CA SER A 87 -1.84 23.60 -6.36
C SER A 87 -1.57 22.87 -7.68
N MET A 88 -0.78 21.78 -7.63
CA MET A 88 -0.41 20.95 -8.78
C MET A 88 -1.43 19.84 -9.04
N TYR A 89 -1.94 19.21 -7.98
CA TYR A 89 -2.85 18.05 -8.05
C TYR A 89 -4.27 18.39 -7.59
N LYS A 90 -4.88 19.40 -8.21
CA LYS A 90 -6.23 19.87 -7.91
C LYS A 90 -7.30 18.79 -8.10
N GLY A 91 -8.51 19.03 -7.60
CA GLY A 91 -9.66 18.16 -7.77
C GLY A 91 -10.03 17.42 -6.50
N GLN A 92 -10.84 16.40 -6.64
CA GLN A 92 -11.47 15.71 -5.52
C GLN A 92 -11.02 14.26 -5.45
N PHE A 93 -10.93 13.74 -4.23
CA PHE A 93 -10.68 12.33 -3.95
C PHE A 93 -11.59 11.85 -2.81
N ALA A 94 -11.78 10.53 -2.73
CA ALA A 94 -12.69 9.92 -1.77
C ALA A 94 -11.93 9.16 -0.69
N VAL A 95 -12.37 9.31 0.57
CA VAL A 95 -11.91 8.50 1.69
C VAL A 95 -13.11 7.82 2.32
N ASP A 96 -13.04 6.50 2.46
CA ASP A 96 -14.09 5.68 3.07
C ASP A 96 -13.67 5.34 4.50
N PHE A 97 -14.37 5.91 5.48
CA PHE A 97 -14.17 5.61 6.90
C PHE A 97 -14.95 4.36 7.27
N VAL A 98 -14.31 3.42 7.95
CA VAL A 98 -14.98 2.24 8.51
C VAL A 98 -15.93 2.70 9.61
N VAL A 99 -17.13 2.16 9.62
CA VAL A 99 -18.16 2.45 10.62
C VAL A 99 -18.82 1.16 11.10
N GLU A 100 -19.54 1.25 12.22
CA GLU A 100 -20.42 0.19 12.68
C GLU A 100 -21.46 -0.19 11.61
N PRO A 101 -21.91 -1.45 11.56
CA PRO A 101 -22.94 -1.89 10.63
C PRO A 101 -24.19 -1.02 10.67
N TYR A 102 -24.68 -0.65 9.50
CA TYR A 102 -25.89 0.16 9.34
C TYR A 102 -26.66 -0.27 8.10
N GLU A 103 -27.96 0.04 8.06
CA GLU A 103 -28.76 -0.13 6.86
C GLU A 103 -28.47 1.02 5.89
N THR A 104 -27.96 0.70 4.70
CA THR A 104 -27.68 1.71 3.68
C THR A 104 -28.98 2.45 3.31
N PRO A 105 -29.09 3.76 3.59
CA PRO A 105 -30.35 4.48 3.42
C PRO A 105 -30.73 4.55 1.94
N LYS A 106 -31.70 3.74 1.49
CA LYS A 106 -32.08 3.69 0.06
C LYS A 106 -32.78 4.95 -0.45
N ASP A 107 -33.48 5.66 0.44
CA ASP A 107 -34.30 6.83 0.11
C ASP A 107 -33.64 8.17 0.45
N ASN A 108 -32.49 8.18 1.12
CA ASN A 108 -31.75 9.41 1.42
C ASN A 108 -30.90 9.81 0.20
N ALA A 109 -31.33 10.85 -0.50
CA ALA A 109 -30.72 11.31 -1.74
C ALA A 109 -29.27 11.80 -1.57
N GLU A 110 -28.92 12.37 -0.42
CA GLU A 110 -27.56 12.85 -0.14
C GLU A 110 -26.65 11.69 0.24
N ALA A 111 -27.10 10.82 1.14
CA ALA A 111 -26.34 9.65 1.58
C ALA A 111 -26.02 8.67 0.43
N THR A 112 -26.86 8.63 -0.61
CA THR A 112 -26.69 7.76 -1.78
C THR A 112 -26.14 8.47 -3.01
N ASP A 113 -25.92 9.79 -2.92
CA ASP A 113 -25.62 10.67 -4.04
C ASP A 113 -26.56 10.40 -5.24
N LYS A 114 -27.88 10.47 -4.99
CA LYS A 114 -28.93 10.20 -5.98
C LYS A 114 -28.83 11.14 -7.18
N ALA A 115 -28.33 12.36 -6.97
CA ALA A 115 -28.05 13.33 -8.04
C ALA A 115 -26.79 13.00 -8.85
N ARG A 116 -26.01 11.98 -8.46
CA ARG A 116 -24.77 11.53 -9.12
C ARG A 116 -23.75 12.66 -9.30
N ARG A 117 -23.62 13.50 -8.27
CA ARG A 117 -22.63 14.59 -8.25
C ARG A 117 -21.20 14.05 -8.16
N TYR A 118 -21.00 13.01 -7.37
CA TYR A 118 -19.67 12.44 -7.08
C TYR A 118 -19.50 11.01 -7.61
N THR A 119 -20.60 10.29 -7.81
CA THR A 119 -20.59 8.87 -8.15
C THR A 119 -20.86 8.63 -9.64
N LEU A 120 -20.27 7.55 -10.17
CA LEU A 120 -20.62 7.01 -11.47
C LEU A 120 -22.08 6.51 -11.48
N PRO A 121 -22.71 6.26 -12.65
CA PRO A 121 -24.11 5.87 -12.73
C PRO A 121 -24.51 4.67 -11.85
N SER A 122 -23.60 3.73 -11.63
CA SER A 122 -23.79 2.57 -10.74
C SER A 122 -23.98 2.93 -9.26
N GLY A 123 -23.68 4.16 -8.85
CA GLY A 123 -23.73 4.59 -7.46
C GLY A 123 -22.59 4.04 -6.61
N LEU A 124 -22.73 4.19 -5.29
CA LEU A 124 -21.75 3.71 -4.33
C LEU A 124 -21.62 2.18 -4.32
N PRO A 125 -20.44 1.64 -3.98
CA PRO A 125 -20.29 0.21 -3.69
C PRO A 125 -21.19 -0.24 -2.54
N GLU A 126 -21.38 -1.56 -2.43
CA GLU A 126 -22.13 -2.16 -1.32
C GLU A 126 -21.58 -1.73 0.04
N ARG A 127 -22.49 -1.56 1.02
CA ARG A 127 -22.19 -1.15 2.42
C ARG A 127 -21.51 0.21 2.53
N THR A 128 -21.75 1.08 1.56
CA THR A 128 -21.17 2.42 1.52
C THR A 128 -22.27 3.47 1.33
N SER A 129 -22.23 4.53 2.15
CA SER A 129 -23.04 5.74 2.04
C SER A 129 -22.12 6.95 2.19
N PHE A 130 -22.56 8.16 1.89
CA PHE A 130 -21.82 9.36 2.27
C PHE A 130 -21.94 9.64 3.77
N LEU A 131 -20.89 10.23 4.35
CA LEU A 131 -20.95 10.91 5.65
C LEU A 131 -21.80 12.16 5.50
N SER A 132 -22.74 12.38 6.44
CA SER A 132 -23.36 13.70 6.57
C SER A 132 -22.34 14.73 7.07
N GLU A 133 -22.66 16.02 6.96
CA GLU A 133 -21.77 17.05 7.49
C GLU A 133 -21.66 16.96 9.01
N GLU A 134 -22.76 16.67 9.71
CA GLU A 134 -22.78 16.47 11.17
C GLU A 134 -21.89 15.29 11.57
N GLU A 135 -21.98 14.17 10.85
CA GLU A 135 -21.14 13.00 11.11
C GLU A 135 -19.66 13.31 10.88
N PHE A 136 -19.34 14.03 9.81
CA PHE A 136 -17.96 14.44 9.51
C PHE A 136 -17.39 15.38 10.57
N GLN A 137 -18.18 16.34 11.06
CA GLN A 137 -17.77 17.26 12.13
C GLN A 137 -17.65 16.56 13.50
N ALA A 138 -18.35 15.44 13.69
CA ALA A 138 -18.27 14.62 14.90
C ALA A 138 -17.14 13.57 14.86
N LEU A 139 -16.51 13.33 13.70
CA LEU A 139 -15.41 12.37 13.59
C LEU A 139 -14.20 12.71 14.47
N PRO A 140 -13.67 13.95 14.53
CA PRO A 140 -12.49 14.29 15.31
C PRO A 140 -12.59 13.86 16.78
N SER A 141 -11.48 13.34 17.33
CA SER A 141 -11.43 12.79 18.69
C SER A 141 -10.02 12.88 19.26
N ASP A 142 -9.92 13.07 20.57
CA ASP A 142 -8.66 13.06 21.32
C ASP A 142 -8.32 11.68 21.94
N ASP A 143 -9.03 10.63 21.57
CA ASP A 143 -8.75 9.27 22.03
C ASP A 143 -7.42 8.72 21.48
N THR A 144 -7.04 7.54 21.97
CA THR A 144 -5.78 6.87 21.62
C THR A 144 -5.99 5.61 20.77
N LYS A 145 -7.19 5.39 20.21
CA LYS A 145 -7.47 4.20 19.39
C LYS A 145 -6.57 4.20 18.15
N PRO A 146 -5.86 3.11 17.85
CA PRO A 146 -5.05 3.03 16.64
C PRO A 146 -5.94 3.13 15.40
N MET A 147 -5.46 3.86 14.40
CA MET A 147 -6.15 3.99 13.11
C MET A 147 -5.30 3.45 11.97
N LEU A 148 -5.91 2.63 11.12
CA LEU A 148 -5.30 2.07 9.92
C LEU A 148 -5.72 2.84 8.66
N VAL A 149 -4.75 3.31 7.89
CA VAL A 149 -4.94 3.96 6.58
C VAL A 149 -4.62 2.94 5.49
N LEU A 150 -5.61 2.61 4.67
CA LEU A 150 -5.52 1.54 3.67
C LEU A 150 -5.48 2.07 2.24
N LEU A 151 -4.66 1.42 1.41
CA LEU A 151 -4.54 1.68 -0.02
C LEU A 151 -4.81 0.42 -0.83
N HIS A 152 -5.80 0.51 -1.73
CA HIS A 152 -6.20 -0.58 -2.62
C HIS A 152 -5.25 -0.74 -3.81
N GLY A 153 -5.40 -1.84 -4.56
CA GLY A 153 -4.62 -2.15 -5.76
C GLY A 153 -5.14 -1.48 -7.03
N LEU A 154 -4.74 -2.01 -8.19
CA LEU A 154 -5.10 -1.45 -9.49
C LEU A 154 -6.62 -1.44 -9.73
N SER A 155 -7.21 -0.27 -10.03
CA SER A 155 -8.64 -0.05 -10.34
C SER A 155 -9.65 -0.52 -9.27
N GLY A 156 -9.22 -0.71 -8.02
CA GLY A 156 -10.03 -1.27 -6.93
C GLY A 156 -10.77 -0.24 -6.06
N GLY A 157 -10.85 -0.51 -4.75
CA GLY A 157 -11.45 0.39 -3.76
C GLY A 157 -11.60 -0.23 -2.37
N SER A 158 -12.38 0.41 -1.50
CA SER A 158 -12.79 -0.13 -0.18
C SER A 158 -13.62 -1.42 -0.24
N HIS A 159 -14.18 -1.73 -1.42
CA HIS A 159 -14.98 -2.92 -1.67
C HIS A 159 -14.14 -4.18 -1.93
N GLU A 160 -12.82 -4.06 -1.99
CA GLU A 160 -11.92 -5.18 -2.27
C GLU A 160 -11.89 -6.20 -1.13
N ILE A 161 -12.12 -7.47 -1.48
CA ILE A 161 -12.29 -8.57 -0.51
C ILE A 161 -11.00 -8.82 0.27
N TYR A 162 -9.83 -8.80 -0.37
CA TYR A 162 -8.55 -9.01 0.30
C TYR A 162 -8.28 -7.96 1.39
N LEU A 163 -8.76 -6.73 1.19
CA LEU A 163 -8.61 -5.62 2.12
C LEU A 163 -9.57 -5.81 3.29
N ARG A 164 -10.83 -6.17 3.01
CA ARG A 164 -11.85 -6.44 4.03
C ARG A 164 -11.45 -7.62 4.94
N HIS A 165 -10.79 -8.64 4.40
CA HIS A 165 -10.24 -9.77 5.17
C HIS A 165 -9.19 -9.34 6.20
N VAL A 166 -8.43 -8.27 5.95
CA VAL A 166 -7.52 -7.69 6.95
C VAL A 166 -8.26 -6.79 7.94
N LEU A 167 -9.22 -6.00 7.46
CA LEU A 167 -9.97 -5.06 8.29
C LEU A 167 -10.84 -5.76 9.33
N ALA A 168 -11.65 -6.73 8.91
CA ALA A 168 -12.65 -7.39 9.75
C ALA A 168 -12.10 -7.84 11.11
N PRO A 169 -11.00 -8.60 11.21
CA PRO A 169 -10.45 -9.02 12.50
C PRO A 169 -9.81 -7.88 13.32
N LEU A 170 -9.38 -6.77 12.70
CA LEU A 170 -8.83 -5.63 13.46
C LEU A 170 -9.93 -4.81 14.13
N ILE A 171 -11.04 -4.61 13.43
CA ILE A 171 -12.16 -3.77 13.90
C ILE A 171 -13.17 -4.55 14.77
N ALA A 172 -13.16 -5.88 14.73
CA ALA A 172 -14.15 -6.74 15.40
C ALA A 172 -14.37 -6.42 16.89
N ASP A 173 -13.31 -6.07 17.60
CA ASP A 173 -13.36 -5.78 19.05
C ASP A 173 -13.52 -4.28 19.35
N GLY A 174 -13.80 -3.43 18.35
CA GLY A 174 -13.91 -1.97 18.50
C GLY A 174 -12.60 -1.25 18.85
N ASN A 175 -11.48 -1.96 18.80
CA ASN A 175 -10.16 -1.48 19.22
C ASN A 175 -9.39 -0.75 18.11
N TRP A 176 -9.82 -0.86 16.86
CA TRP A 176 -9.20 -0.19 15.73
C TRP A 176 -10.21 0.65 14.98
N GLU A 177 -9.73 1.79 14.51
CA GLU A 177 -10.40 2.63 13.53
C GLU A 177 -9.69 2.44 12.18
N ALA A 178 -10.39 2.70 11.08
CA ALA A 178 -9.76 2.56 9.77
C ALA A 178 -10.40 3.45 8.70
N CYS A 179 -9.61 3.80 7.69
CA CYS A 179 -10.10 4.46 6.50
C CYS A 179 -9.37 3.97 5.24
N VAL A 180 -10.09 3.89 4.13
CA VAL A 180 -9.55 3.53 2.82
C VAL A 180 -9.46 4.79 1.96
N VAL A 181 -8.26 5.13 1.49
CA VAL A 181 -8.08 6.19 0.50
C VAL A 181 -8.37 5.60 -0.87
N ASN A 182 -9.47 6.02 -1.49
CA ASN A 182 -9.82 5.59 -2.83
C ASN A 182 -9.11 6.46 -3.86
N SER A 183 -8.35 5.82 -4.72
CA SER A 183 -7.66 6.48 -5.82
C SER A 183 -8.65 7.19 -6.74
N ARG A 184 -8.26 8.32 -7.32
CA ARG A 184 -9.13 9.12 -8.19
C ARG A 184 -9.65 8.30 -9.38
N GLY A 185 -10.97 8.31 -9.58
CA GLY A 185 -11.69 7.52 -10.57
C GLY A 185 -12.11 6.12 -10.07
N CYS A 186 -11.56 5.65 -8.96
CA CYS A 186 -11.80 4.31 -8.45
C CYS A 186 -12.99 4.26 -7.49
N SER A 187 -13.41 3.03 -7.16
CA SER A 187 -14.53 2.77 -6.24
C SER A 187 -15.83 3.52 -6.58
N GLN A 188 -16.15 3.61 -7.87
CA GLN A 188 -17.34 4.32 -8.40
C GLN A 188 -17.36 5.83 -8.14
N THR A 189 -16.19 6.44 -7.92
CA THR A 189 -16.04 7.89 -7.74
C THR A 189 -15.62 8.55 -9.04
N LYS A 190 -16.35 9.60 -9.47
CA LYS A 190 -15.97 10.44 -10.59
C LYS A 190 -14.68 11.23 -10.28
N ILE A 191 -13.84 11.40 -11.28
CA ILE A 191 -12.80 12.44 -11.22
C ILE A 191 -13.39 13.82 -11.45
N SER A 192 -12.76 14.85 -10.90
CA SER A 192 -13.11 16.26 -11.13
C SER A 192 -12.04 17.04 -11.90
N THR A 193 -11.00 16.35 -12.39
CA THR A 193 -9.95 16.91 -13.26
C THR A 193 -9.56 15.90 -14.34
N GLY A 194 -8.86 16.35 -15.38
CA GLY A 194 -8.40 15.49 -16.47
C GLY A 194 -7.21 14.57 -16.15
N VAL A 195 -7.05 14.17 -14.88
CA VAL A 195 -5.93 13.36 -14.38
C VAL A 195 -6.47 12.18 -13.57
N LEU A 196 -6.22 10.96 -14.05
CA LEU A 196 -6.39 9.73 -13.29
C LEU A 196 -5.21 9.51 -12.34
N TYR A 197 -5.40 8.66 -11.35
CA TYR A 197 -4.31 8.21 -10.50
C TYR A 197 -3.31 7.32 -11.26
N ASN A 198 -2.13 7.13 -10.68
CA ASN A 198 -1.11 6.24 -11.19
C ASN A 198 -0.24 5.69 -10.03
N ALA A 199 0.76 4.86 -10.35
CA ALA A 199 1.69 4.27 -9.37
C ALA A 199 2.47 5.28 -8.49
N ARG A 200 2.49 6.57 -8.85
CA ARG A 200 3.19 7.67 -8.17
C ARG A 200 2.26 8.49 -7.26
N ALA A 201 0.98 8.13 -7.16
CA ALA A 201 -0.08 8.92 -6.53
C ALA A 201 -0.03 9.03 -5.00
N THR A 202 1.01 9.67 -4.46
CA THR A 202 1.20 9.83 -3.00
C THR A 202 0.47 11.05 -2.42
N TRP A 203 0.02 12.00 -3.25
CA TRP A 203 -0.51 13.29 -2.80
C TRP A 203 -1.82 13.15 -2.00
N ASP A 204 -2.77 12.31 -2.44
CA ASP A 204 -4.05 12.12 -1.73
C ASP A 204 -3.84 11.39 -0.39
N VAL A 205 -2.87 10.46 -0.34
CA VAL A 205 -2.47 9.77 0.89
C VAL A 205 -1.85 10.75 1.88
N ARG A 206 -0.92 11.58 1.43
CA ARG A 206 -0.29 12.63 2.23
C ARG A 206 -1.32 13.58 2.83
N GLN A 207 -2.24 14.08 2.01
CA GLN A 207 -3.30 14.96 2.49
C GLN A 207 -4.21 14.27 3.51
N THR A 208 -4.57 13.01 3.26
CA THR A 208 -5.37 12.22 4.21
C THR A 208 -4.66 12.08 5.55
N VAL A 209 -3.38 11.67 5.55
CA VAL A 209 -2.61 11.48 6.78
C VAL A 209 -2.43 12.81 7.54
N LYS A 210 -2.19 13.91 6.82
CA LYS A 210 -2.12 15.27 7.40
C LYS A 210 -3.44 15.66 8.07
N TRP A 211 -4.57 15.41 7.40
CA TRP A 211 -5.89 15.67 7.97
C TRP A 211 -6.16 14.79 9.20
N LEU A 212 -5.85 13.49 9.12
CA LEU A 212 -6.01 12.54 10.22
C LEU A 212 -5.20 12.93 11.45
N ARG A 213 -3.93 13.33 11.29
CA ARG A 213 -3.11 13.79 12.41
C ARG A 213 -3.72 15.03 13.09
N LYS A 214 -4.35 15.93 12.33
CA LYS A 214 -5.04 17.10 12.87
C LYS A 214 -6.36 16.73 13.57
N ALA A 215 -7.16 15.86 12.96
CA ALA A 215 -8.46 15.45 13.50
C ALA A 215 -8.35 14.49 14.69
N PHE A 216 -7.23 13.76 14.79
CA PHE A 216 -6.97 12.73 15.78
C PHE A 216 -5.55 12.87 16.36
N PRO A 217 -5.27 13.90 17.17
CA PRO A 217 -3.91 14.25 17.59
C PRO A 217 -3.21 13.10 18.35
N ASN A 218 -3.95 12.35 19.16
CA ASN A 218 -3.43 11.29 20.03
C ASN A 218 -3.48 9.88 19.42
N ARG A 219 -4.19 9.67 18.30
CA ARG A 219 -4.29 8.36 17.67
C ARG A 219 -2.95 7.98 17.00
N PRO A 220 -2.39 6.79 17.27
CA PRO A 220 -1.31 6.26 16.46
C PRO A 220 -1.87 5.86 15.09
N LEU A 221 -1.25 6.36 14.02
CA LEU A 221 -1.66 6.10 12.64
C LEU A 221 -0.76 5.01 12.04
N PHE A 222 -1.36 4.05 11.36
CA PHE A 222 -0.68 2.95 10.67
C PHE A 222 -1.04 2.93 9.19
N GLY A 223 -0.14 2.44 8.35
CA GLY A 223 -0.40 2.29 6.91
C GLY A 223 -0.49 0.83 6.48
N ILE A 224 -1.36 0.53 5.52
CA ILE A 224 -1.27 -0.72 4.75
C ILE A 224 -1.59 -0.48 3.29
N GLY A 225 -0.80 -1.08 2.41
CA GLY A 225 -1.04 -1.05 0.97
C GLY A 225 -1.03 -2.44 0.37
N PHE A 226 -1.82 -2.63 -0.69
CA PHE A 226 -1.91 -3.87 -1.44
C PHE A 226 -1.57 -3.64 -2.91
N SER A 227 -0.70 -4.47 -3.49
CA SER A 227 -0.32 -4.39 -4.90
C SER A 227 0.15 -2.97 -5.26
N LEU A 228 -0.47 -2.31 -6.24
CA LEU A 228 -0.17 -0.92 -6.60
C LEU A 228 -0.28 0.05 -5.41
N GLY A 229 -1.23 -0.17 -4.49
CA GLY A 229 -1.36 0.62 -3.26
C GLY A 229 -0.18 0.45 -2.31
N ALA A 230 0.47 -0.72 -2.30
CA ALA A 230 1.70 -0.95 -1.56
C ALA A 230 2.88 -0.16 -2.18
N ASN A 231 2.98 -0.13 -3.51
CA ASN A 231 3.97 0.69 -4.21
C ASN A 231 3.78 2.19 -3.93
N ILE A 232 2.53 2.68 -3.98
CA ILE A 232 2.19 4.07 -3.65
C ILE A 232 2.56 4.36 -2.19
N LEU A 233 2.19 3.48 -1.25
CA LEU A 233 2.49 3.65 0.16
C LEU A 233 4.01 3.71 0.41
N ALA A 234 4.78 2.80 -0.18
CA ALA A 234 6.22 2.78 -0.03
C ALA A 234 6.91 4.04 -0.58
N ASN A 235 6.42 4.59 -1.70
CA ASN A 235 6.89 5.89 -2.19
C ASN A 235 6.53 7.02 -1.22
N TYR A 236 5.30 7.06 -0.70
CA TYR A 236 4.89 8.04 0.32
C TYR A 236 5.79 7.95 1.56
N LEU A 237 6.02 6.76 2.10
CA LEU A 237 6.88 6.54 3.27
C LEU A 237 8.31 7.02 3.02
N GLY A 238 8.85 6.76 1.82
CA GLY A 238 10.18 7.22 1.44
C GLY A 238 10.27 8.74 1.25
N GLU A 239 9.21 9.37 0.73
CA GLU A 239 9.13 10.83 0.61
C GLU A 239 9.06 11.54 1.96
N GLU A 240 8.27 11.00 2.89
CA GLU A 240 8.13 11.60 4.22
C GLU A 240 9.38 11.35 5.08
N GLY A 241 10.07 10.21 4.90
CA GLY A 241 11.27 9.88 5.65
C GLY A 241 11.05 10.01 7.16
N ASP A 242 11.90 10.80 7.83
CA ASP A 242 11.81 11.08 9.27
C ASP A 242 10.57 11.91 9.67
N ALA A 243 9.95 12.64 8.74
CA ALA A 243 8.74 13.43 8.98
C ALA A 243 7.45 12.60 8.93
N CYS A 244 7.55 11.30 8.60
CA CYS A 244 6.40 10.43 8.44
C CYS A 244 5.56 10.35 9.72
N GLN A 245 4.27 10.65 9.57
CA GLN A 245 3.30 10.66 10.69
C GLN A 245 2.75 9.26 11.05
N LEU A 246 3.03 8.26 10.22
CA LEU A 246 2.66 6.87 10.47
C LEU A 246 3.66 6.21 11.43
N LYS A 247 3.20 5.32 12.30
CA LYS A 247 4.01 4.65 13.32
C LYS A 247 4.57 3.31 12.87
N ALA A 248 3.88 2.63 11.97
CA ALA A 248 4.39 1.49 11.22
C ALA A 248 3.55 1.30 9.94
N ALA A 249 4.07 0.51 9.00
CA ALA A 249 3.35 0.18 7.78
C ALA A 249 3.46 -1.30 7.38
N VAL A 250 2.47 -1.76 6.61
CA VAL A 250 2.47 -3.10 5.99
C VAL A 250 2.34 -2.99 4.47
N LEU A 251 3.16 -3.72 3.73
CA LEU A 251 3.18 -3.72 2.26
C LEU A 251 2.95 -5.15 1.72
N CYS A 252 1.78 -5.39 1.12
CA CYS A 252 1.38 -6.70 0.64
C CYS A 252 1.45 -6.79 -0.89
N ALA A 253 2.15 -7.80 -1.42
CA ALA A 253 2.26 -8.06 -2.86
C ALA A 253 2.73 -6.84 -3.69
N SER A 254 3.65 -6.03 -3.15
CA SER A 254 4.11 -4.79 -3.80
C SER A 254 4.93 -5.08 -5.07
N PRO A 255 4.61 -4.46 -6.22
CA PRO A 255 5.44 -4.54 -7.42
C PRO A 255 6.62 -3.56 -7.34
N TRP A 256 7.59 -3.86 -6.46
CA TRP A 256 8.70 -2.97 -6.06
C TRP A 256 9.46 -2.35 -7.23
N ASN A 257 9.77 -3.14 -8.27
CA ASN A 257 10.39 -2.68 -9.50
C ASN A 257 9.41 -2.85 -10.67
N LEU A 258 8.75 -1.73 -11.03
CA LEU A 258 7.70 -1.70 -12.06
C LEU A 258 8.23 -2.03 -13.46
N GLU A 259 9.47 -1.63 -13.78
CA GLU A 259 10.08 -1.88 -15.10
C GLU A 259 10.38 -3.38 -15.28
N VAL A 260 10.97 -4.02 -14.26
CA VAL A 260 11.19 -5.47 -14.26
C VAL A 260 9.87 -6.23 -14.27
N SER A 261 8.89 -5.80 -13.46
CA SER A 261 7.56 -6.43 -13.41
C SER A 261 6.85 -6.34 -14.77
N SER A 262 6.87 -5.17 -15.42
CA SER A 262 6.29 -4.97 -16.76
C SER A 262 6.99 -5.84 -17.81
N THR A 263 8.33 -5.93 -17.76
CA THR A 263 9.09 -6.80 -18.67
C THR A 263 8.74 -8.27 -18.44
N ASN A 264 8.64 -8.72 -17.19
CA ASN A 264 8.32 -10.11 -16.86
C ASN A 264 6.91 -10.51 -17.30
N LEU A 265 5.93 -9.61 -17.19
CA LEU A 265 4.61 -9.81 -17.77
C LEU A 265 4.69 -10.01 -19.29
N GLN A 266 5.57 -9.30 -20.00
CA GLN A 266 5.69 -9.43 -21.46
C GLN A 266 6.44 -10.70 -21.91
N LYS A 267 7.27 -11.31 -21.05
CA LYS A 267 8.11 -12.47 -21.40
C LYS A 267 7.33 -13.75 -21.65
N THR A 268 6.14 -13.91 -21.07
CA THR A 268 5.37 -15.16 -21.14
C THR A 268 3.99 -14.93 -21.75
N TRP A 269 3.43 -15.96 -22.39
CA TRP A 269 2.09 -15.87 -22.95
C TRP A 269 1.03 -15.58 -21.87
N LEU A 270 1.10 -16.26 -20.71
CA LEU A 270 0.21 -15.98 -19.58
C LEU A 270 0.40 -14.56 -19.03
N GLY A 271 1.65 -14.12 -18.87
CA GLY A 271 1.98 -12.76 -18.47
C GLY A 271 1.32 -11.70 -19.38
N LEU A 272 1.45 -11.88 -20.70
CA LEU A 272 1.05 -10.87 -21.67
C LEU A 272 -0.44 -10.95 -22.00
N GLU A 273 -0.92 -12.11 -22.43
CA GLU A 273 -2.29 -12.29 -22.93
C GLU A 273 -3.33 -12.47 -21.83
N VAL A 274 -2.93 -12.84 -20.60
CA VAL A 274 -3.84 -12.93 -19.45
C VAL A 274 -3.66 -11.73 -18.54
N TYR A 275 -2.51 -11.58 -17.87
CA TYR A 275 -2.35 -10.57 -16.82
C TYR A 275 -2.26 -9.14 -17.37
N SER A 276 -1.29 -8.87 -18.25
CA SER A 276 -1.07 -7.52 -18.81
C SER A 276 -2.29 -7.02 -19.57
N LYS A 277 -2.92 -7.90 -20.37
CA LYS A 277 -4.15 -7.60 -21.10
C LYS A 277 -5.35 -7.35 -20.17
N THR A 278 -5.52 -8.14 -19.10
CA THR A 278 -6.62 -7.93 -18.14
C THR A 278 -6.46 -6.62 -17.38
N MET A 279 -5.24 -6.33 -16.90
CA MET A 279 -4.94 -5.07 -16.22
C MET A 279 -5.10 -3.87 -17.16
N GLY A 280 -4.59 -3.95 -18.39
CA GLY A 280 -4.79 -2.93 -19.42
C GLY A 280 -6.27 -2.70 -19.74
N SER A 281 -7.05 -3.78 -19.87
CA SER A 281 -8.51 -3.69 -20.08
C SER A 281 -9.23 -3.04 -18.90
N SER A 282 -8.81 -3.32 -17.66
CA SER A 282 -9.39 -2.68 -16.47
C SER A 282 -9.10 -1.18 -16.45
N MET A 283 -7.86 -0.79 -16.75
CA MET A 283 -7.46 0.61 -16.81
C MET A 283 -8.13 1.37 -17.97
N LYS A 284 -8.25 0.74 -19.14
CA LYS A 284 -9.01 1.29 -20.27
C LYS A 284 -10.49 1.47 -19.92
N ARG A 285 -11.11 0.52 -19.21
CA ARG A 285 -12.49 0.68 -18.71
C ARG A 285 -12.60 1.85 -17.73
N LEU A 286 -11.64 2.00 -16.82
CA LEU A 286 -11.58 3.14 -15.90
C LEU A 286 -11.46 4.47 -16.67
N PHE A 287 -10.65 4.51 -17.73
CA PHE A 287 -10.55 5.66 -18.63
C PHE A 287 -11.89 5.96 -19.32
N GLU A 288 -12.55 4.98 -19.93
CA GLU A 288 -13.83 5.20 -20.63
C GLU A 288 -14.93 5.72 -19.69
N GLN A 289 -14.94 5.28 -18.43
CA GLN A 289 -15.87 5.79 -17.41
C GLN A 289 -15.67 7.29 -17.10
N HIS A 290 -14.51 7.85 -17.47
CA HIS A 290 -14.12 9.23 -17.15
C HIS A 290 -13.65 10.01 -18.38
N VAL A 291 -13.92 9.51 -19.59
CA VAL A 291 -13.33 10.07 -20.82
C VAL A 291 -13.67 11.54 -21.00
N GLU A 292 -14.88 11.97 -20.61
CA GLU A 292 -15.33 13.36 -20.70
C GLU A 292 -14.46 14.35 -19.89
N GLU A 293 -13.94 13.92 -18.74
CA GLU A 293 -13.05 14.73 -17.92
C GLU A 293 -11.59 14.58 -18.37
N VAL A 294 -11.15 13.35 -18.63
CA VAL A 294 -9.76 13.06 -19.05
C VAL A 294 -9.43 13.73 -20.38
N SER A 295 -10.36 13.76 -21.35
CA SER A 295 -10.16 14.37 -22.67
C SER A 295 -10.02 15.90 -22.63
N LYS A 296 -10.34 16.54 -21.49
CA LYS A 296 -10.08 17.98 -21.31
C LYS A 296 -8.59 18.28 -21.18
N ASN A 297 -7.75 17.28 -20.88
CA ASN A 297 -6.30 17.42 -20.93
C ASN A 297 -5.84 17.37 -22.39
N PRO A 298 -5.33 18.48 -22.97
CA PRO A 298 -5.04 18.59 -24.40
C PRO A 298 -3.88 17.69 -24.87
N ARG A 299 -3.14 17.07 -23.94
CA ARG A 299 -2.06 16.12 -24.26
C ARG A 299 -2.57 14.70 -24.50
N ILE A 300 -3.82 14.41 -24.16
CA ILE A 300 -4.37 13.06 -24.27
C ILE A 300 -4.95 12.84 -25.66
N ASP A 301 -4.39 11.86 -26.37
CA ASP A 301 -4.99 11.28 -27.56
C ASP A 301 -5.96 10.17 -27.13
N VAL A 302 -7.25 10.46 -27.16
CA VAL A 302 -8.33 9.54 -26.76
C VAL A 302 -8.33 8.28 -27.61
N GLU A 303 -8.10 8.40 -28.92
CA GLU A 303 -8.13 7.25 -29.83
C GLU A 303 -6.88 6.38 -29.64
N ALA A 304 -5.72 6.97 -29.36
CA ALA A 304 -4.54 6.20 -28.97
C ALA A 304 -4.79 5.38 -27.70
N VAL A 305 -5.41 5.95 -26.66
CA VAL A 305 -5.75 5.22 -25.42
C VAL A 305 -6.77 4.11 -25.71
N ARG A 306 -7.78 4.37 -26.54
CA ARG A 306 -8.77 3.37 -26.98
C ARG A 306 -8.16 2.22 -27.76
N ASN A 307 -7.09 2.44 -28.49
CA ASN A 307 -6.45 1.40 -29.29
C ASN A 307 -5.46 0.53 -28.48
N THR A 308 -5.24 0.84 -27.20
CA THR A 308 -4.38 0.02 -26.33
C THR A 308 -5.02 -1.34 -25.98
N LYS A 309 -4.18 -2.37 -25.89
CA LYS A 309 -4.54 -3.74 -25.51
C LYS A 309 -3.89 -4.16 -24.20
N TYR A 310 -2.64 -3.77 -23.97
CA TYR A 310 -1.86 -4.17 -22.80
C TYR A 310 -1.59 -3.01 -21.84
N LEU A 311 -1.29 -3.33 -20.57
CA LEU A 311 -1.06 -2.32 -19.54
C LEU A 311 0.05 -1.32 -19.91
N HIS A 312 1.16 -1.79 -20.47
CA HIS A 312 2.28 -0.91 -20.84
C HIS A 312 1.95 0.04 -21.99
N GLU A 313 1.06 -0.37 -22.90
CA GLU A 313 0.55 0.50 -23.96
C GLU A 313 -0.38 1.58 -23.38
N PHE A 314 -1.25 1.20 -22.45
CA PHE A 314 -2.10 2.14 -21.71
C PHE A 314 -1.26 3.17 -20.95
N ASP A 315 -0.23 2.72 -20.23
CA ASP A 315 0.67 3.62 -19.49
C ASP A 315 1.40 4.57 -20.44
N ARG A 316 1.88 4.07 -21.58
CA ARG A 316 2.49 4.91 -22.63
C ARG A 316 1.50 5.94 -23.19
N ALA A 317 0.29 5.53 -23.53
CA ALA A 317 -0.69 6.40 -24.17
C ALA A 317 -1.26 7.46 -23.20
N LEU A 318 -1.55 7.07 -21.96
CA LEU A 318 -2.21 7.94 -21.00
C LEU A 318 -1.25 8.54 -19.96
N GLN A 319 -0.45 7.72 -19.29
CA GLN A 319 0.37 8.18 -18.16
C GLN A 319 1.52 9.06 -18.63
N CYS A 320 2.22 8.68 -19.70
CA CYS A 320 3.28 9.51 -20.26
C CYS A 320 2.75 10.86 -20.73
N ALA A 321 1.62 10.88 -21.45
CA ALA A 321 0.98 12.11 -21.90
C ALA A 321 0.51 13.00 -20.73
N THR A 322 -0.09 12.41 -19.70
CA THR A 322 -0.59 13.15 -18.53
C THR A 322 0.54 13.75 -17.69
N TRP A 323 1.62 13.01 -17.52
CA TRP A 323 2.67 13.35 -16.55
C TRP A 323 3.95 13.88 -17.20
N GLY A 324 4.02 13.92 -18.53
CA GLY A 324 5.19 14.38 -19.27
C GLY A 324 6.36 13.40 -19.26
N TYR A 325 6.13 12.11 -18.96
CA TYR A 325 7.18 11.11 -19.09
C TYR A 325 7.52 10.90 -20.56
N PRO A 326 8.81 10.85 -20.94
CA PRO A 326 9.20 10.65 -22.33
C PRO A 326 8.95 9.22 -22.82
N THR A 327 8.91 8.24 -21.92
CA THR A 327 8.63 6.82 -22.20
C THR A 327 7.94 6.17 -21.00
N GLU A 328 7.26 5.05 -21.21
CA GLU A 328 6.71 4.25 -20.11
C GLU A 328 7.81 3.70 -19.19
N GLY A 329 9.01 3.43 -19.72
CA GLY A 329 10.15 3.04 -18.89
C GLY A 329 10.61 4.17 -17.96
N ALA A 330 10.59 5.43 -18.42
CA ALA A 330 10.85 6.58 -17.56
C ALA A 330 9.80 6.72 -16.46
N TYR A 331 8.52 6.49 -16.81
CA TYR A 331 7.43 6.43 -15.83
C TYR A 331 7.65 5.30 -14.80
N TYR A 332 7.98 4.09 -15.24
CA TYR A 332 8.17 2.95 -14.35
C TYR A 332 9.35 3.12 -13.40
N ARG A 333 10.48 3.66 -13.86
CA ARG A 333 11.62 3.97 -12.99
C ARG A 333 11.29 5.05 -11.98
N ASP A 334 10.57 6.10 -12.37
CA ASP A 334 10.11 7.12 -11.44
C ASP A 334 9.14 6.54 -10.39
N ALA A 335 8.15 5.76 -10.82
CA ALA A 335 7.09 5.33 -9.93
C ALA A 335 7.42 4.08 -9.10
N ALA A 336 8.48 3.34 -9.43
CA ALA A 336 8.91 2.14 -8.70
C ALA A 336 9.32 2.46 -7.25
N SER A 337 8.88 1.66 -6.28
CA SER A 337 9.16 1.90 -4.87
C SER A 337 10.47 1.31 -4.34
N ILE A 338 11.25 0.61 -5.18
CA ILE A 338 12.52 -0.04 -4.77
C ILE A 338 13.53 0.93 -4.15
N ASP A 339 13.81 2.06 -4.83
CA ASP A 339 14.73 3.08 -4.29
C ASP A 339 14.11 3.75 -3.06
N SER A 340 12.81 4.07 -3.11
CA SER A 340 12.09 4.75 -2.03
C SER A 340 12.12 4.01 -0.70
N MET A 341 12.21 2.67 -0.74
CA MET A 341 12.34 1.83 0.44
C MET A 341 13.55 2.19 1.31
N LEU A 342 14.66 2.60 0.70
CA LEU A 342 15.88 2.98 1.41
C LEU A 342 15.74 4.33 2.14
N ALA A 343 14.73 5.14 1.78
CA ALA A 343 14.41 6.40 2.43
C ALA A 343 13.41 6.26 3.60
N ILE A 344 12.78 5.10 3.78
CA ILE A 344 11.79 4.88 4.85
C ILE A 344 12.49 4.94 6.23
N ARG A 345 11.87 5.63 7.19
CA ARG A 345 12.39 5.83 8.57
C ARG A 345 11.44 5.36 9.68
N ILE A 346 10.43 4.58 9.31
CA ILE A 346 9.50 3.94 10.24
C ILE A 346 9.54 2.41 10.06
N PRO A 347 9.19 1.61 11.09
CA PRO A 347 9.06 0.17 10.94
C PRO A 347 8.08 -0.20 9.82
N PHE A 348 8.52 -1.05 8.90
CA PHE A 348 7.63 -1.59 7.88
C PHE A 348 7.82 -3.10 7.66
N PHE A 349 6.71 -3.79 7.48
CA PHE A 349 6.65 -5.23 7.28
C PHE A 349 6.05 -5.55 5.92
N THR A 350 6.66 -6.46 5.16
CA THR A 350 6.22 -6.73 3.79
C THR A 350 5.94 -8.21 3.62
N VAL A 351 4.85 -8.55 2.94
CA VAL A 351 4.46 -9.94 2.64
C VAL A 351 4.43 -10.13 1.13
N GLN A 352 5.27 -11.05 0.62
CA GLN A 352 5.46 -11.34 -0.79
C GLN A 352 5.38 -12.85 -1.07
N ALA A 353 4.86 -13.24 -2.23
CA ALA A 353 4.90 -14.63 -2.68
C ALA A 353 5.95 -14.77 -3.79
N GLU A 354 6.83 -15.76 -3.69
CA GLU A 354 7.89 -15.99 -4.68
C GLU A 354 7.33 -16.49 -6.02
N ASP A 355 6.12 -17.04 -6.02
CA ASP A 355 5.41 -17.50 -7.22
C ASP A 355 4.35 -16.51 -7.72
N ASP A 356 4.38 -15.26 -7.24
CA ASP A 356 3.49 -14.19 -7.69
C ASP A 356 3.72 -13.88 -9.20
N PRO A 357 2.70 -14.06 -10.07
CA PRO A 357 2.85 -13.84 -11.51
C PRO A 357 2.83 -12.37 -11.93
N ILE A 358 2.53 -11.45 -11.00
CA ILE A 358 2.43 -10.00 -11.23
C ILE A 358 3.59 -9.29 -10.53
N ALA A 359 3.72 -9.44 -9.21
CA ALA A 359 4.84 -8.91 -8.43
C ALA A 359 5.99 -9.92 -8.39
N SER A 360 6.60 -10.11 -9.57
CA SER A 360 7.58 -11.17 -9.82
C SER A 360 8.75 -11.17 -8.82
N VAL A 361 9.21 -12.37 -8.45
CA VAL A 361 10.38 -12.58 -7.58
C VAL A 361 11.65 -11.87 -8.07
N ASP A 362 11.83 -11.75 -9.39
CA ASP A 362 12.97 -11.05 -10.00
C ASP A 362 12.96 -9.54 -9.72
N ALA A 363 11.79 -8.99 -9.37
CA ALA A 363 11.58 -7.58 -9.06
C ALA A 363 11.65 -7.27 -7.56
N LEU A 364 11.89 -8.29 -6.70
CA LEU A 364 11.91 -8.10 -5.24
C LEU A 364 13.26 -7.55 -4.76
N PRO A 365 13.25 -6.59 -3.82
CA PRO A 365 14.45 -5.87 -3.39
C PRO A 365 15.19 -6.63 -2.29
N PHE A 366 15.59 -7.88 -2.56
CA PHE A 366 16.22 -8.74 -1.55
C PHE A 366 17.48 -8.10 -0.97
N GLN A 367 18.32 -7.50 -1.80
CA GLN A 367 19.58 -6.91 -1.37
C GLN A 367 19.32 -5.64 -0.57
N GLU A 368 18.51 -4.72 -1.10
CA GLU A 368 18.17 -3.45 -0.47
C GLU A 368 17.46 -3.66 0.88
N MET A 369 16.61 -4.69 1.00
CA MET A 369 15.93 -5.05 2.25
C MET A 369 16.92 -5.46 3.35
N THR A 370 18.07 -6.05 2.97
CA THR A 370 19.13 -6.38 3.95
C THR A 370 19.97 -5.19 4.38
N GLN A 371 19.79 -4.01 3.77
CA GLN A 371 20.56 -2.82 4.11
C GLN A 371 19.80 -1.89 5.07
N THR A 372 18.47 -1.84 4.99
CA THR A 372 17.66 -0.98 5.87
C THR A 372 17.38 -1.65 7.23
N PRO A 373 17.56 -0.95 8.37
CA PRO A 373 17.15 -1.47 9.68
C PRO A 373 15.63 -1.43 9.88
N TYR A 374 14.93 -0.61 9.09
CA TYR A 374 13.51 -0.31 9.25
C TYR A 374 12.57 -1.33 8.60
N GLY A 375 13.10 -2.24 7.77
CA GLY A 375 12.32 -3.13 6.92
C GLY A 375 12.51 -4.60 7.25
N VAL A 376 11.42 -5.36 7.17
CA VAL A 376 11.45 -6.83 7.18
C VAL A 376 10.56 -7.35 6.06
N MET A 377 11.12 -8.17 5.17
CA MET A 377 10.37 -8.87 4.13
C MET A 377 10.17 -10.34 4.48
N LEU A 378 8.92 -10.74 4.62
CA LEU A 378 8.48 -12.12 4.63
C LEU A 378 8.17 -12.55 3.19
N THR A 379 8.84 -13.60 2.72
CA THR A 379 8.43 -14.32 1.50
C THR A 379 7.81 -15.68 1.84
N THR A 380 6.81 -16.06 1.05
CA THR A 380 6.31 -17.43 0.98
C THR A 380 6.68 -18.04 -0.38
N SER A 381 7.08 -19.31 -0.43
CA SER A 381 7.38 -19.97 -1.71
C SER A 381 6.15 -20.19 -2.61
N TRP A 382 4.95 -19.96 -2.06
CA TRP A 382 3.66 -20.18 -2.71
C TRP A 382 2.64 -19.21 -2.12
N GLY A 383 1.81 -18.59 -2.95
CA GLY A 383 0.76 -17.68 -2.52
C GLY A 383 0.07 -16.93 -3.66
N GLY A 384 0.73 -16.75 -4.81
CA GLY A 384 0.21 -15.93 -5.92
C GLY A 384 -0.01 -14.45 -5.56
N HIS A 385 -0.51 -13.67 -6.51
CA HIS A 385 -0.77 -12.25 -6.31
C HIS A 385 -2.00 -12.03 -5.45
N LEU A 386 -1.80 -11.56 -4.22
CA LEU A 386 -2.88 -11.35 -3.24
C LEU A 386 -3.74 -12.61 -3.11
N GLY A 387 -3.18 -13.82 -3.15
CA GLY A 387 -3.94 -15.07 -3.04
C GLY A 387 -3.91 -15.59 -1.61
N TRP A 388 -2.90 -16.40 -1.31
CA TRP A 388 -2.69 -17.10 -0.02
C TRP A 388 -3.94 -17.78 0.51
N PHE A 389 -4.77 -18.34 -0.38
CA PHE A 389 -6.02 -18.97 0.02
C PHE A 389 -5.73 -20.24 0.82
N GLU A 390 -6.35 -20.33 1.99
CA GLU A 390 -6.41 -21.52 2.83
C GLU A 390 -7.62 -22.38 2.43
N ILE A 391 -7.70 -23.60 2.97
CA ILE A 391 -8.94 -24.39 2.88
C ILE A 391 -10.03 -23.63 3.65
N GLY A 392 -11.16 -23.36 3.00
CA GLY A 392 -12.28 -22.61 3.59
C GLY A 392 -12.47 -21.20 3.05
N GLY A 393 -11.53 -20.67 2.25
CA GLY A 393 -11.65 -19.36 1.59
C GLY A 393 -10.88 -18.22 2.27
N ASP A 394 -10.48 -18.42 3.53
CA ASP A 394 -9.62 -17.47 4.25
C ASP A 394 -8.26 -17.29 3.58
N ARG A 395 -7.57 -16.21 3.96
CA ARG A 395 -6.28 -15.82 3.38
C ARG A 395 -5.20 -15.84 4.45
N TRP A 396 -4.20 -16.69 4.28
CA TRP A 396 -3.15 -16.91 5.28
C TRP A 396 -2.42 -15.62 5.66
N PHE A 397 -2.16 -14.73 4.69
CA PHE A 397 -1.42 -13.49 4.91
C PHE A 397 -2.11 -12.54 5.90
N VAL A 398 -3.41 -12.68 6.15
CA VAL A 398 -4.15 -11.87 7.12
C VAL A 398 -3.51 -11.99 8.51
N LYS A 399 -3.14 -13.21 8.91
CA LYS A 399 -2.59 -13.51 10.25
C LYS A 399 -1.28 -12.77 10.54
N PRO A 400 -0.19 -12.89 9.74
CA PRO A 400 1.04 -12.15 9.99
C PRO A 400 0.82 -10.63 9.97
N VAL A 401 -0.07 -10.13 9.10
CA VAL A 401 -0.37 -8.70 8.99
C VAL A 401 -1.08 -8.17 10.23
N THR A 402 -2.18 -8.80 10.65
CA THR A 402 -2.98 -8.31 11.78
C THR A 402 -2.25 -8.52 13.11
N ASN A 403 -1.48 -9.60 13.25
CA ASN A 403 -0.63 -9.82 14.42
C ASN A 403 0.44 -8.73 14.54
N PHE A 404 1.14 -8.40 13.44
CA PHE A 404 2.15 -7.34 13.44
C PHE A 404 1.54 -5.98 13.82
N LEU A 405 0.42 -5.61 13.20
CA LEU A 405 -0.29 -4.36 13.50
C LEU A 405 -0.73 -4.31 14.98
N ASN A 406 -1.33 -5.40 15.49
CA ASN A 406 -1.74 -5.49 16.88
C ASN A 406 -0.56 -5.39 17.85
N THR A 407 0.56 -6.09 17.61
CA THR A 407 1.74 -6.00 18.46
C THR A 407 2.31 -4.57 18.46
N MET A 408 2.42 -3.93 17.28
CA MET A 408 2.88 -2.54 17.20
C MET A 408 1.96 -1.57 17.96
N ALA A 409 0.64 -1.72 17.86
CA ALA A 409 -0.30 -0.83 18.53
C ALA A 409 -0.42 -1.10 20.05
N LYS A 410 -0.44 -2.38 20.45
CA LYS A 410 -0.80 -2.80 21.81
C LYS A 410 0.43 -2.99 22.70
N GLU A 411 1.55 -3.48 22.17
CA GLU A 411 2.71 -3.91 22.96
C GLU A 411 3.92 -2.98 22.85
N ILE A 412 4.06 -2.24 21.75
CA ILE A 412 5.19 -1.31 21.53
C ILE A 412 4.85 0.08 22.05
N ASP A 413 5.80 0.71 22.76
CA ASP A 413 5.71 2.11 23.18
C ASP A 413 6.07 3.03 21.99
N LEU A 414 5.03 3.50 21.30
CA LEU A 414 5.15 4.36 20.11
C LEU A 414 5.49 5.83 20.44
N GLY A 415 5.54 6.18 21.73
CA GLY A 415 5.98 7.49 22.22
C GLY A 415 7.50 7.57 22.42
N THR A 416 8.15 6.42 22.66
CA THR A 416 9.62 6.35 22.73
C THR A 416 10.19 6.21 21.31
N PRO A 417 11.19 7.03 20.91
CA PRO A 417 11.86 6.89 19.62
C PRO A 417 12.46 5.49 19.41
N PHE A 418 12.37 4.98 18.18
CA PHE A 418 13.02 3.72 17.81
C PHE A 418 14.54 3.93 17.72
N ILE A 419 15.31 2.91 18.09
CA ILE A 419 16.77 2.98 18.13
C ILE A 419 17.34 2.14 16.98
N VAL A 420 18.13 2.77 16.12
CA VAL A 420 18.96 2.08 15.13
C VAL A 420 20.29 1.75 15.81
N GLU A 421 20.71 0.48 15.82
CA GLU A 421 21.95 0.05 16.50
C GLU A 421 23.20 0.75 15.96
N HIS A 422 23.24 0.95 14.63
CA HIS A 422 24.36 1.53 13.91
C HIS A 422 23.86 2.63 12.94
N PRO A 423 23.49 3.84 13.43
CA PRO A 423 22.96 4.90 12.58
C PRO A 423 23.95 5.36 11.50
N GLU A 424 25.26 5.20 11.75
CA GLU A 424 26.33 5.48 10.81
C GLU A 424 26.36 4.52 9.59
N LYS A 425 25.67 3.37 9.69
CA LYS A 425 25.53 2.38 8.62
C LYS A 425 24.19 2.51 7.87
N LEU A 426 23.44 3.59 8.08
CA LEU A 426 22.21 3.82 7.32
C LEU A 426 22.53 3.96 5.83
N PRO A 427 21.78 3.27 4.94
CA PRO A 427 22.02 3.36 3.50
C PRO A 427 21.97 4.81 3.01
N GLY A 428 22.92 5.16 2.15
CA GLY A 428 23.00 6.49 1.55
C GLY A 428 24.01 7.44 2.18
N HIS A 429 24.50 7.16 3.40
CA HIS A 429 25.46 7.99 4.11
C HIS A 429 26.82 7.32 4.26
N ILE A 430 27.89 8.06 3.97
CA ILE A 430 29.26 7.61 4.23
C ILE A 430 29.72 8.25 5.54
N ALA A 431 29.80 7.46 6.60
CA ALA A 431 30.27 7.91 7.89
C ALA A 431 31.75 8.32 7.85
N ASN A 432 32.11 9.30 8.67
CA ASN A 432 33.51 9.62 8.93
C ASN A 432 34.16 8.49 9.73
N HIS A 433 35.29 7.96 9.26
CA HIS A 433 36.09 7.02 10.05
C HIS A 433 36.87 7.79 11.13
N PHE A 434 36.36 7.84 12.36
CA PHE A 434 37.03 8.46 13.51
C PHE A 434 37.96 7.46 14.21
N ASP A 435 38.99 7.01 13.50
CA ASP A 435 40.08 6.25 14.11
C ASP A 435 41.30 7.15 14.20
N LEU A 436 41.58 7.63 15.41
CA LEU A 436 42.69 8.54 15.71
C LEU A 436 44.07 7.90 15.47
N SER A 437 44.13 6.58 15.23
CA SER A 437 45.36 5.87 14.86
C SER A 437 45.64 5.82 13.36
N LYS A 438 44.69 6.28 12.53
CA LYS A 438 44.82 6.32 11.06
C LYS A 438 44.92 7.76 10.57
N ASP A 439 45.53 7.93 9.40
CA ASP A 439 45.55 9.22 8.72
C ASP A 439 44.12 9.74 8.46
N PRO A 440 43.91 11.07 8.43
CA PRO A 440 42.61 11.65 8.15
C PRO A 440 42.03 11.11 6.85
N ASP A 441 40.78 10.64 6.90
CA ASP A 441 40.09 10.15 5.72
C ASP A 441 39.76 11.32 4.76
N THR A 442 40.60 11.46 3.73
CA THR A 442 40.48 12.48 2.68
C THR A 442 39.57 12.04 1.51
N ALA A 443 38.93 10.88 1.58
CA ALA A 443 38.07 10.40 0.50
C ALA A 443 36.81 11.28 0.38
N PRO A 444 36.28 11.50 -0.85
CA PRO A 444 35.01 12.17 -1.02
C PRO A 444 33.90 11.35 -0.37
N LYS A 445 32.93 12.04 0.24
CA LYS A 445 31.78 11.46 0.94
C LYS A 445 30.47 11.83 0.23
N PRO A 446 30.24 11.34 -1.00
CA PRO A 446 29.00 11.62 -1.71
C PRO A 446 27.83 10.94 -0.98
N ASP A 447 26.73 11.69 -0.80
CA ASP A 447 25.47 11.11 -0.31
C ASP A 447 24.67 10.53 -1.48
N PHE A 448 24.31 9.25 -1.36
CA PHE A 448 23.32 8.64 -2.23
C PHE A 448 21.92 8.96 -1.71
N ASP A 449 21.20 9.78 -2.45
CA ASP A 449 19.82 10.15 -2.16
C ASP A 449 18.86 9.25 -2.98
N PRO A 450 18.20 8.27 -2.34
CA PRO A 450 17.27 7.35 -3.01
C PRO A 450 16.07 8.06 -3.66
N MET A 451 15.74 9.28 -3.24
CA MET A 451 14.55 10.00 -3.72
C MET A 451 14.87 10.99 -4.84
N ARG A 452 16.16 11.18 -5.19
CA ARG A 452 16.60 12.23 -6.12
C ARG A 452 16.06 12.09 -7.55
N ARG A 453 15.89 10.86 -8.05
CA ARG A 453 15.44 10.60 -9.43
C ARG A 453 13.92 10.67 -9.60
N LYS A 454 13.19 11.00 -8.53
CA LYS A 454 11.74 11.09 -8.55
C LYS A 454 11.29 12.41 -9.19
N LEU A 455 10.18 12.38 -9.93
CA LEU A 455 9.51 13.55 -10.45
C LEU A 455 9.23 14.50 -9.27
N ALA A 456 9.77 15.71 -9.35
CA ALA A 456 9.65 16.68 -8.28
C ALA A 456 8.19 17.14 -8.15
N MET A 457 7.49 16.61 -7.15
CA MET A 457 6.13 17.00 -6.81
C MET A 457 6.19 18.20 -5.87
N LYS A 458 6.55 19.38 -6.39
CA LYS A 458 6.61 20.62 -5.59
C LYS A 458 5.20 20.98 -5.08
N MET A 459 4.89 20.54 -3.86
CA MET A 459 3.73 20.99 -3.11
C MET A 459 4.09 22.34 -2.52
N VAL A 460 3.44 23.42 -2.95
CA VAL A 460 3.62 24.74 -2.32
C VAL A 460 3.10 24.61 -0.88
N GLN A 461 3.94 24.94 0.11
CA GLN A 461 3.58 24.94 1.54
C GLN A 461 2.51 25.98 1.85
#